data_AF-A0A8K0KMP6-F1
#
_entry.id   AF-A0A8K0KMP6-F1
#
_cell.length_a   1.000
_cell.length_b   1.000
_cell.length_c   1.000
_cell.angle_alpha   90.00
_cell.angle_beta   90.00
_cell.angle_gamma   90.00
#
_symmetry.space_group_name_H-M   'P 1'
#
loop_
_entity.id
_entity.type
_entity.pdbx_description
1 polymer ?
#
loop_
_entity_poly.entity_id
_entity_poly.type
_entity_poly.pdbx_seq_one_letter_code
_entity_poly.pdbx_strand_id
1 'polypeptide(L)' 'MVRDYQKDSVLMYETKSGSRNKNITAGVAQGSILGPNFWNVLYGSLLRKDMPEKALVGYTDNIAAVIEARNPELA' A
#
# COMPACT_ATOMS: atom_id res chain seq x y z
N MET A 1 -12.03 -15.75 -4.34
CA MET A 1 -11.74 -14.78 -5.44
C MET A 1 -10.56 -13.86 -5.11
N VAL A 2 -10.68 -12.89 -4.19
CA VAL A 2 -9.57 -11.94 -3.90
C VAL A 2 -8.36 -12.61 -3.23
N ARG A 3 -8.59 -13.55 -2.31
CA ARG A 3 -7.51 -14.34 -1.69
C ARG A 3 -6.78 -15.22 -2.69
N ASP A 4 -7.52 -15.80 -3.63
CA ASP A 4 -6.95 -16.66 -4.68
C ASP A 4 -6.12 -15.86 -5.68
N TYR A 5 -6.46 -14.57 -5.90
CA TYR A 5 -5.70 -13.69 -6.79
C TYR A 5 -4.27 -13.40 -6.29
N GLN A 6 -4.07 -13.30 -4.97
CA GLN A 6 -2.73 -13.13 -4.40
C GLN A 6 -2.04 -14.44 -4.04
N LYS A 7 -2.78 -15.56 -4.10
CA LYS A 7 -2.25 -16.87 -3.74
C LYS A 7 -1.11 -17.22 -4.68
N ASP A 8 -0.05 -17.81 -4.12
CA ASP A 8 1.10 -18.32 -4.87
C ASP A 8 1.74 -17.25 -5.79
N SER A 9 1.81 -15.99 -5.31
CA SER A 9 2.49 -14.92 -6.04
C SER A 9 3.98 -15.26 -6.21
N VAL A 10 4.44 -15.38 -7.46
CA VAL A 10 5.85 -15.69 -7.79
C VAL A 10 6.43 -14.61 -8.69
N LEU A 11 7.59 -14.07 -8.30
CA LEU A 11 8.42 -13.24 -9.15
C LEU A 11 9.36 -14.12 -9.98
N MET A 12 9.22 -14.06 -11.30
CA MET A 12 10.13 -14.71 -12.25
C MET A 12 11.13 -13.69 -12.79
N TYR A 13 12.41 -14.04 -12.84
CA TYR A 13 13.46 -13.15 -13.34
C TYR A 13 14.65 -13.93 -13.91
N GLU A 14 15.35 -13.31 -14.86
CA GLU A 14 16.53 -13.89 -15.50
C GLU A 14 17.83 -13.56 -14.75
N THR A 15 18.75 -14.50 -14.72
CA THR A 15 20.10 -14.31 -14.16
C THR A 15 21.16 -14.83 -15.14
N LYS A 16 22.43 -14.51 -14.90
CA LYS A 16 23.54 -15.11 -15.65
C LYS A 16 23.59 -16.65 -15.54
N SER A 17 22.95 -17.21 -14.51
CA SER A 17 22.82 -18.66 -14.29
C SER A 17 21.51 -19.26 -14.81
N GLY A 18 20.71 -18.49 -15.55
CA GLY A 18 19.38 -18.86 -16.05
C GLY A 18 18.22 -18.30 -15.22
N SER A 19 17.01 -18.71 -15.57
CA SER A 19 15.75 -18.25 -14.96
C SER A 19 15.66 -18.63 -13.48
N ARG A 20 15.12 -17.71 -12.67
CA ARG A 20 14.89 -17.89 -11.23
C ARG A 20 13.48 -17.45 -10.87
N ASN A 21 12.95 -18.08 -9.83
CA ASN A 21 11.64 -17.78 -9.26
C ASN A 21 11.79 -17.46 -7.77
N LYS A 22 11.00 -16.50 -7.29
CA LYS A 22 10.92 -16.15 -5.86
C LYS A 22 9.47 -15.98 -5.44
N ASN A 23 9.07 -16.72 -4.41
CA ASN A 23 7.75 -16.56 -3.80
C ASN A 23 7.67 -15.20 -3.11
N ILE A 24 6.56 -14.50 -3.35
CA ILE A 24 6.24 -13.19 -2.78
C ILE A 24 5.21 -13.41 -1.69
N THR A 25 5.55 -12.99 -0.47
CA THR A 25 4.72 -13.20 0.72
C THR A 25 3.95 -11.96 1.14
N ALA A 26 4.22 -10.80 0.53
CA ALA A 26 3.60 -9.52 0.88
C ALA A 26 3.59 -8.54 -0.29
N GLY A 27 2.71 -7.55 -0.20
CA GLY A 27 2.56 -6.49 -1.20
C GLY A 27 1.63 -6.88 -2.35
N VAL A 28 1.56 -6.01 -3.34
CA VAL A 28 0.76 -6.20 -4.54
C VAL A 28 1.63 -5.89 -5.75
N ALA A 29 1.61 -6.75 -6.77
CA ALA A 29 2.44 -6.55 -7.96
C ALA A 29 2.14 -5.20 -8.63
N GLN A 30 3.19 -4.42 -8.90
CA GLN A 30 3.06 -3.16 -9.62
C GLN A 30 2.53 -3.44 -11.03
N GLY A 31 1.57 -2.62 -11.48
CA GLY A 31 0.88 -2.82 -12.76
C GLY A 31 -0.23 -3.88 -12.72
N SER A 32 -0.49 -4.51 -11.57
CA SER A 32 -1.67 -5.37 -11.43
C SER A 32 -2.96 -4.56 -11.54
N ILE A 33 -3.93 -5.08 -12.30
CA ILE A 33 -5.24 -4.43 -12.51
C ILE A 33 -5.97 -4.22 -11.17
N LEU A 34 -5.81 -5.16 -10.23
CA LEU A 34 -6.43 -5.08 -8.90
C LEU A 34 -5.58 -4.31 -7.88
N GLY A 35 -4.37 -3.89 -8.22
CA GLY A 35 -3.47 -3.16 -7.34
C GLY A 35 -4.12 -1.96 -6.64
N PRO A 36 -4.72 -1.01 -7.38
CA PRO A 36 -5.41 0.13 -6.80
C PRO A 36 -6.53 -0.26 -5.82
N ASN A 37 -7.30 -1.32 -6.15
CA ASN A 37 -8.40 -1.77 -5.30
C ASN A 37 -7.88 -2.40 -4.00
N PHE A 38 -6.77 -3.13 -4.06
CA PHE A 38 -6.14 -3.69 -2.86
C PHE A 38 -5.68 -2.62 -1.89
N TRP A 39 -5.06 -1.54 -2.37
CA TRP A 39 -4.66 -0.42 -1.53
C TRP A 39 -5.84 0.22 -0.80
N ASN A 40 -6.96 0.42 -1.50
CA ASN A 40 -8.19 0.94 -0.90
C ASN A 40 -8.78 0.01 0.17
N VAL A 41 -8.71 -1.31 -0.02
CA VAL A 41 -9.16 -2.30 0.98
C VAL A 41 -8.23 -2.31 2.19
N LEU A 42 -6.91 -2.34 1.96
CA LEU A 42 -5.89 -2.38 3.02
C LEU A 42 -5.98 -1.14 3.92
N TYR A 43 -6.00 0.04 3.32
CA TYR A 43 -6.04 1.30 4.05
C TYR A 43 -7.44 1.72 4.49
N GLY A 44 -8.50 1.12 3.96
CA GLY A 44 -9.86 1.52 4.28
C GLY A 44 -10.17 1.52 5.77
N SER A 45 -9.68 0.53 6.53
CA SER A 45 -9.88 0.50 7.99
C SER A 45 -9.11 1.61 8.72
N LEU A 46 -7.90 1.93 8.26
CA LEU A 46 -7.06 2.98 8.81
C LEU A 46 -7.62 4.37 8.51
N LEU A 47 -8.05 4.61 7.27
CA LEU A 47 -8.60 5.90 6.82
C LEU A 47 -9.96 6.21 7.43
N ARG A 48 -10.72 5.20 7.85
CA ARG A 48 -12.02 5.38 8.56
C ARG A 48 -11.87 5.57 10.07
N LYS A 49 -10.64 5.55 10.60
CA LYS A 49 -10.41 5.76 12.03
C LYS A 49 -10.66 7.22 12.37
N ASP A 50 -11.54 7.46 13.34
CA ASP A 50 -11.79 8.80 13.86
C ASP A 50 -10.53 9.33 14.57
N MET A 51 -10.08 10.51 14.17
CA MET A 51 -8.87 11.17 14.66
C MET A 51 -9.15 12.67 14.83
N PRO A 52 -9.58 13.12 16.03
CA PRO A 52 -10.15 14.46 16.20
C PRO A 52 -9.20 15.63 15.87
N GLU A 53 -7.89 15.44 15.92
CA GLU A 53 -6.89 16.48 15.66
C GLU A 53 -6.14 16.30 14.32
N LYS A 54 -6.49 15.27 13.54
CA LYS A 54 -5.69 14.83 12.39
C LYS A 54 -6.58 14.25 11.30
N ALA A 55 -6.36 14.63 10.05
CA ALA A 55 -6.96 13.94 8.92
C ALA A 55 -5.94 13.02 8.26
N LEU A 56 -6.35 11.80 7.87
CA LEU A 56 -5.53 10.93 7.03
C LEU A 56 -6.00 11.03 5.58
N VAL A 57 -5.04 11.22 4.67
CA VAL A 57 -5.28 11.24 3.22
C VAL A 57 -4.47 10.11 2.61
N GLY A 58 -5.16 9.17 1.95
CA GLY A 58 -4.53 8.06 1.25
C GLY A 58 -4.49 8.28 -0.26
N TYR A 59 -3.38 7.93 -0.89
CA TYR A 59 -3.26 7.84 -2.35
C TYR A 59 -2.35 6.67 -2.71
N THR A 60 -2.89 5.70 -3.47
CA THR A 60 -2.21 4.43 -3.78
C THR A 60 -1.65 3.77 -2.51
N ASP A 61 -0.36 3.49 -2.49
CA ASP A 61 0.44 2.95 -1.40
C ASP A 61 0.82 3.98 -0.33
N ASN A 62 0.51 5.27 -0.51
CA ASN A 62 0.92 6.36 0.38
C ASN A 62 -0.22 6.82 1.30
N ILE A 63 0.13 7.21 2.53
CA ILE A 63 -0.75 7.91 3.46
C ILE A 63 -0.03 9.14 4.01
N ALA A 64 -0.72 10.28 3.98
CA ALA A 64 -0.31 11.50 4.64
C ALA A 64 -1.21 11.77 5.86
N ALA A 65 -0.61 12.26 6.94
CA ALA A 65 -1.34 12.83 8.06
C ALA A 65 -1.31 14.36 7.93
N VAL A 66 -2.49 14.96 7.89
CA VAL A 66 -2.67 16.42 7.93
C VAL A 66 -3.00 16.78 9.37
N ILE A 67 -2.15 17.60 9.97
CA ILE A 67 -2.25 17.99 11.39
C ILE A 67 -2.22 19.51 11.43
N GLU A 68 -3.20 20.10 12.11
CA GLU A 68 -3.18 21.52 12.40
C GLU A 68 -2.37 21.77 13.69
N ALA A 69 -1.39 22.65 13.62
CA ALA A 69 -0.60 23.06 14.78
C ALA A 69 -0.24 24.54 14.67
N ARG A 70 -0.19 25.22 15.81
CA ARG A 70 0.28 26.61 15.87
C ARG A 70 1.81 26.62 15.74
N ASN A 71 2.34 27.38 14.78
CA ASN A 71 3.79 27.58 14.67
C ASN A 71 4.24 28.61 15.73
N PRO A 72 5.04 28.22 16.74
CA PRO A 72 5.48 29.14 17.79
C PRO A 72 6.47 30.20 17.29
N GLU A 73 7.10 30.01 16.14
CA GLU A 73 8.08 30.95 15.56
C GLU A 73 7.44 32.06 14.71
N LEU A 74 6.15 31.94 14.40
CA LEU A 74 5.37 32.94 13.64
C LEU A 74 4.39 33.71 14.54
N ALA A 75 4.62 33.68 15.86
CA ALA A 75 3.78 34.30 16.89
C ALA A 75 4.17 35.76 17.17
#